data_AF-A0AA36D3R3-F1
#
_entry.id   AF-A0AA36D3R3-F1
#
_cell.length_a   1.000
_cell.length_b   1.000
_cell.length_c   1.000
_cell.angle_alpha   90.00
_cell.angle_beta   90.00
_cell.angle_gamma   90.00
#
_symmetry.space_group_name_H-M   'P 1'
#
loop_
_entity.id
_entity.type
_entity.pdbx_description
1 polymer ?
#
loop_
_entity_poly.entity_id
_entity_poly.type
_entity_poly.pdbx_seq_one_letter_code
_entity_poly.pdbx_strand_id
1 'polypeptide(L)'
;MTIKQLLLLLAFLATGLCFWSHSDSARQTLAHSKRLIVNELHRCVPQRRYTETDLDRILGKNLQRHWDALQMDLLVEANELNYQKIEQCLAHIQRHIVKVHKQLKRMRKNEIRRLRDQLEDSSSEVHQKLHRKSRSAQKHAHPRELPSAALEWMGEKEKAMLERFRQTNPDKWDVLVKTGQIFYRSRKDVRAKSQEALDSYCKKNLVGLLGDEKFEELKEMKEDSATVESIEAKFSEIVSELSDEEDRLNAEHYGQFCRKIFRITKFKPDSLTAWLSNSQKRAIMTMIQDPNIGDAQVYDKMFEYYSSTSGAEKDTAHEAIDNGCRRFIAHTFGEDIEEEIDVAISHNSSTRQQLASQLAVQAEQIQNDHNRKLVTDSLPICTRIYIGYDYSCDCNGHSDECHPSTYACLACGGNSYGTQCEKCLEDFDKDENGNCVASGQMENKDEKSEVPQCECNGHSETCTLTGKCTNCTDNTGGDKCELCLPGFYGDSREGTTTDCTPCPCPNGGECVVNESGLVECLNCPTGTNGMMCEKKDSSSSEEAESSASRRRRFRRYL
;
A
#
# COMPACT_ATOMS: atom_id res chain seq x y z
N MET A 1 -4.64 -13.27 -7.06
CA MET A 1 -3.40 -13.86 -7.60
C MET A 1 -3.69 -14.20 -9.05
N THR A 2 -2.99 -13.60 -10.03
CA THR A 2 -3.32 -13.78 -11.45
C THR A 2 -2.89 -15.15 -11.96
N ILE A 3 -3.51 -15.66 -13.02
CA ILE A 3 -3.10 -16.90 -13.72
C ILE A 3 -1.60 -16.87 -14.08
N LYS A 4 -1.06 -15.68 -14.40
CA LYS A 4 0.39 -15.43 -14.57
C LYS A 4 1.24 -15.81 -13.34
N GLN A 5 0.76 -15.57 -12.12
CA GLN A 5 1.46 -15.92 -10.88
C GLN A 5 1.44 -17.44 -10.60
N LEU A 6 0.34 -18.12 -10.99
CA LEU A 6 0.24 -19.58 -10.93
C LEU A 6 1.19 -20.25 -11.95
N LEU A 7 1.30 -19.67 -13.15
CA LEU A 7 2.21 -20.10 -14.21
C LEU A 7 3.68 -19.91 -13.82
N LEU A 8 4.04 -18.79 -13.20
CA LEU A 8 5.38 -18.61 -12.66
C LEU A 8 5.72 -19.68 -11.61
N LEU A 9 4.79 -20.03 -10.72
CA LEU A 9 4.99 -21.08 -9.70
C LEU A 9 5.15 -22.49 -10.31
N LEU A 10 4.40 -22.82 -11.36
CA LEU A 10 4.48 -24.10 -12.07
C LEU A 10 5.73 -24.21 -12.95
N ALA A 11 6.15 -23.12 -13.62
CA ALA A 11 7.44 -23.04 -14.32
C ALA A 11 8.61 -23.28 -13.37
N PHE A 12 8.54 -22.78 -12.15
CA PHE A 12 9.59 -22.99 -11.15
C PHE A 12 9.66 -24.44 -10.62
N LEU A 13 8.54 -25.17 -10.58
CA LEU A 13 8.55 -26.61 -10.29
C LEU A 13 9.16 -27.42 -11.45
N ALA A 14 8.93 -26.98 -12.69
CA ALA A 14 9.51 -27.62 -13.88
C ALA A 14 11.01 -27.33 -14.06
N THR A 15 11.48 -26.11 -13.76
CA THR A 15 12.93 -25.79 -13.77
C THR A 15 13.67 -26.37 -12.57
N GLY A 16 12.97 -26.58 -11.45
CA GLY A 16 13.47 -27.33 -10.30
C GLY A 16 13.82 -28.79 -10.63
N LEU A 17 13.15 -29.44 -11.57
CA LEU A 17 13.44 -30.82 -11.97
C LEU A 17 14.82 -31.01 -12.61
N CYS A 18 15.40 -29.98 -13.25
CA CYS A 18 16.74 -30.07 -13.84
C CYS A 18 17.87 -29.89 -12.81
N PHE A 19 17.62 -29.22 -11.68
CA PHE A 19 18.65 -28.94 -10.66
C PHE A 19 18.70 -29.97 -9.53
N TRP A 20 17.68 -30.84 -9.42
CA TRP A 20 17.48 -31.79 -8.32
C TRP A 20 17.76 -33.26 -8.71
N SER A 21 18.62 -33.52 -9.68
CA SER A 21 18.95 -34.90 -10.12
C SER A 21 19.70 -35.74 -9.07
N HIS A 22 20.06 -35.17 -7.91
CA HIS A 22 20.92 -35.81 -6.90
C HIS A 22 20.28 -36.03 -5.51
N SER A 23 19.05 -35.58 -5.24
CA SER A 23 18.39 -35.78 -3.93
C SER A 23 17.15 -36.69 -4.03
N ASP A 24 17.26 -37.90 -3.48
CA ASP A 24 16.18 -38.91 -3.50
C ASP A 24 14.92 -38.47 -2.74
N SER A 25 15.08 -37.72 -1.65
CA SER A 25 13.95 -37.23 -0.84
C SER A 25 13.07 -36.22 -1.58
N ALA A 26 13.68 -35.31 -2.36
CA ALA A 26 12.93 -34.36 -3.16
C ALA A 26 12.27 -35.00 -4.37
N ARG A 27 12.92 -36.00 -4.99
CA ARG A 27 12.30 -36.83 -6.05
C ARG A 27 11.04 -37.53 -5.55
N GLN A 28 11.10 -38.13 -4.36
CA GLN A 28 9.94 -38.78 -3.73
C GLN A 28 8.83 -37.79 -3.37
N THR A 29 9.17 -36.62 -2.81
CA THR A 29 8.20 -35.57 -2.47
C THR A 29 7.48 -35.06 -3.72
N LEU A 30 8.21 -34.85 -4.81
CA LEU A 30 7.63 -34.39 -6.07
C LEU A 30 6.77 -35.47 -6.74
N ALA A 31 7.21 -36.74 -6.73
CA ALA A 31 6.42 -37.87 -7.25
C ALA A 31 5.11 -38.05 -6.47
N HIS A 32 5.14 -37.92 -5.14
CA HIS A 32 3.94 -37.96 -4.31
C HIS A 32 2.99 -36.79 -4.63
N SER A 33 3.54 -35.58 -4.82
CA SER A 33 2.75 -34.41 -5.20
C SER A 33 2.09 -34.57 -6.58
N LYS A 34 2.78 -35.15 -7.56
CA LYS A 34 2.21 -35.41 -8.90
C LYS A 34 0.99 -36.32 -8.82
N ARG A 35 1.07 -37.40 -8.03
CA ARG A 35 -0.06 -38.32 -7.79
C ARG A 35 -1.26 -37.63 -7.17
N LEU A 36 -1.04 -36.78 -6.17
CA LEU A 36 -2.10 -36.02 -5.52
C LEU A 36 -2.78 -35.03 -6.49
N ILE A 37 -2.01 -34.32 -7.30
CA ILE A 37 -2.53 -33.39 -8.30
C ILE A 37 -3.36 -34.15 -9.35
N VAL A 38 -2.86 -35.29 -9.84
CA VAL A 38 -3.61 -36.13 -10.78
C VAL A 38 -4.92 -36.62 -10.15
N ASN A 39 -4.90 -37.13 -8.92
CA ASN A 39 -6.09 -37.60 -8.23
C ASN A 39 -7.13 -36.49 -8.00
N GLU A 40 -6.69 -35.28 -7.69
CA GLU A 40 -7.62 -34.15 -7.58
C GLU A 40 -8.15 -33.71 -8.94
N LEU A 41 -7.33 -33.68 -10.00
CA LEU A 41 -7.82 -33.40 -11.36
C LEU A 41 -8.90 -34.40 -11.82
N HIS A 42 -8.76 -35.70 -11.50
CA HIS A 42 -9.81 -36.70 -11.76
C HIS A 42 -11.09 -36.47 -10.96
N ARG A 43 -11.01 -35.91 -9.74
CA ARG A 43 -12.20 -35.54 -8.95
C ARG A 43 -12.91 -34.32 -9.53
N CYS A 44 -12.14 -33.38 -10.06
CA CYS A 44 -12.64 -32.13 -10.61
C CYS A 44 -13.23 -32.29 -12.01
N VAL A 45 -12.66 -33.19 -12.82
CA VAL A 45 -13.09 -33.48 -14.19
C VAL A 45 -13.16 -34.99 -14.41
N PRO A 46 -14.25 -35.65 -13.99
CA PRO A 46 -14.37 -37.12 -14.05
C PRO A 46 -14.36 -37.70 -15.47
N GLN A 47 -14.65 -36.86 -16.47
CA GLN A 47 -14.77 -37.25 -17.89
C GLN A 47 -13.42 -37.38 -18.60
N ARG A 48 -12.33 -36.79 -18.07
CA ARG A 48 -10.97 -36.91 -18.63
C ARG A 48 -10.08 -37.70 -17.69
N ARG A 49 -9.31 -38.65 -18.26
CA ARG A 49 -8.28 -39.36 -17.51
C ARG A 49 -6.93 -38.66 -17.66
N TYR A 50 -6.48 -37.95 -16.63
CA TYR A 50 -5.14 -37.38 -16.57
C TYR A 50 -4.11 -38.41 -16.08
N THR A 51 -2.94 -38.49 -16.71
CA THR A 51 -1.80 -39.29 -16.24
C THR A 51 -0.67 -38.41 -15.72
N GLU A 52 0.26 -38.97 -14.94
CA GLU A 52 1.47 -38.25 -14.50
C GLU A 52 2.30 -37.74 -15.71
N THR A 53 2.29 -38.48 -16.82
CA THR A 53 2.93 -38.12 -18.10
C THR A 53 2.28 -36.90 -18.77
N ASP A 54 0.96 -36.74 -18.66
CA ASP A 54 0.26 -35.58 -19.20
C ASP A 54 0.63 -34.32 -18.41
N LEU A 55 0.78 -34.46 -17.09
CA LEU A 55 1.26 -33.40 -16.21
C LEU A 55 2.69 -32.99 -16.58
N ASP A 56 3.57 -33.96 -16.87
CA ASP A 56 4.94 -33.69 -17.29
C ASP A 56 5.03 -33.04 -18.67
N ARG A 57 4.07 -33.31 -19.57
CA ARG A 57 3.96 -32.64 -20.88
C ARG A 57 3.46 -31.20 -20.77
N ILE A 58 2.52 -30.93 -19.86
CA ILE A 58 2.02 -29.57 -19.57
C ILE A 58 3.10 -28.70 -18.91
N LEU A 59 3.92 -29.32 -18.05
CA LEU A 59 5.00 -28.65 -17.32
C LEU A 59 6.32 -28.59 -18.13
N GLY A 60 6.46 -29.43 -19.16
CA GLY A 60 7.68 -29.58 -19.96
C GLY A 60 7.64 -28.83 -21.29
N LYS A 61 8.22 -27.61 -21.29
CA LYS A 61 8.51 -26.72 -22.42
C LYS A 61 7.33 -25.86 -22.91
N ASN A 62 7.48 -24.54 -22.72
CA ASN A 62 6.54 -23.46 -23.04
C ASN A 62 5.24 -23.45 -22.24
N LEU A 63 5.39 -23.01 -20.98
CA LEU A 63 4.35 -23.03 -19.94
C LEU A 63 3.16 -22.11 -20.21
N GLN A 64 3.36 -20.99 -20.91
CA GLN A 64 2.28 -20.02 -21.18
C GLN A 64 1.31 -20.56 -22.25
N ARG A 65 1.82 -21.05 -23.38
CA ARG A 65 0.99 -21.48 -24.53
C ARG A 65 0.20 -22.77 -24.27
N HIS A 66 0.74 -23.71 -23.50
CA HIS A 66 0.05 -24.98 -23.22
C HIS A 66 -0.99 -24.85 -22.10
N TRP A 67 -0.85 -23.85 -21.21
CA TRP A 67 -1.85 -23.60 -20.17
C TRP A 67 -3.04 -22.80 -20.69
N ASP A 68 -2.83 -21.82 -21.57
CA ASP A 68 -3.93 -21.14 -22.27
C ASP A 68 -4.76 -22.15 -23.09
N ALA A 69 -4.12 -23.18 -23.65
CA ALA A 69 -4.81 -24.30 -24.31
C ALA A 69 -5.57 -25.24 -23.34
N LEU A 70 -5.02 -25.53 -22.16
CA LEU A 70 -5.69 -26.34 -21.13
C LEU A 70 -6.89 -25.59 -20.50
N GLN A 71 -6.73 -24.28 -20.31
CA GLN A 71 -7.76 -23.39 -19.78
C GLN A 71 -8.91 -23.20 -20.79
N MET A 72 -8.59 -23.02 -22.08
CA MET A 72 -9.60 -23.00 -23.14
C MET A 72 -10.29 -24.36 -23.32
N ASP A 73 -9.56 -25.48 -23.26
CA ASP A 73 -10.16 -26.84 -23.27
C ASP A 73 -11.12 -27.06 -22.09
N LEU A 74 -10.78 -26.59 -20.89
CA LEU A 74 -11.61 -26.73 -19.68
C LEU A 74 -12.84 -25.81 -19.69
N LEU A 75 -12.77 -24.67 -20.38
CA LEU A 75 -13.88 -23.72 -20.50
C LEU A 75 -14.87 -24.09 -21.61
N VAL A 76 -14.41 -24.77 -22.67
CA VAL A 76 -15.26 -25.19 -23.81
C VAL A 76 -16.19 -26.37 -23.46
N GLU A 77 -15.86 -27.17 -22.44
CA GLU A 77 -16.67 -28.32 -21.99
C GLU A 77 -17.52 -28.05 -20.72
N ALA A 78 -17.47 -26.84 -20.14
CA ALA A 78 -18.13 -26.51 -18.87
C ALA A 78 -19.43 -25.72 -19.05
N ASN A 79 -20.59 -26.30 -18.68
CA ASN A 79 -21.83 -25.55 -18.45
C ASN A 79 -21.76 -24.73 -17.14
N GLU A 80 -22.55 -23.65 -17.02
CA GLU A 80 -22.50 -22.67 -15.90
C GLU A 80 -22.49 -23.30 -14.49
N LEU A 81 -23.19 -24.43 -14.27
CA LEU A 81 -23.23 -25.17 -13.00
C LEU A 81 -21.90 -25.84 -12.60
N ASN A 82 -20.89 -25.87 -13.48
CA ASN A 82 -19.61 -26.56 -13.26
C ASN A 82 -18.44 -25.59 -12.97
N TYR A 83 -18.62 -24.29 -13.20
CA TYR A 83 -17.55 -23.29 -13.11
C TYR A 83 -17.06 -23.06 -11.65
N GLN A 84 -17.98 -22.88 -10.70
CA GLN A 84 -17.63 -22.72 -9.28
C GLN A 84 -16.90 -23.95 -8.69
N LYS A 85 -17.26 -25.17 -9.13
CA LYS A 85 -16.59 -26.40 -8.71
C LYS A 85 -15.17 -26.48 -9.25
N ILE A 86 -14.97 -26.07 -10.51
CA ILE A 86 -13.65 -26.00 -11.14
C ILE A 86 -12.77 -24.94 -10.44
N GLU A 87 -13.29 -23.77 -10.10
CA GLU A 87 -12.54 -22.75 -9.35
C GLU A 87 -12.12 -23.23 -7.95
N GLN A 88 -13.03 -23.87 -7.20
CA GLN A 88 -12.72 -24.44 -5.89
C GLN A 88 -11.63 -25.52 -5.98
N CYS A 89 -11.68 -26.32 -7.04
CA CYS A 89 -10.67 -27.33 -7.35
C CYS A 89 -9.30 -26.73 -7.67
N LEU A 90 -9.25 -25.70 -8.52
CA LEU A 90 -8.01 -24.99 -8.84
C LEU A 90 -7.42 -24.33 -7.60
N ALA A 91 -8.25 -23.75 -6.73
CA ALA A 91 -7.80 -23.19 -5.46
C ALA A 91 -7.22 -24.26 -4.50
N HIS A 92 -7.76 -25.48 -4.51
CA HIS A 92 -7.23 -26.59 -3.71
C HIS A 92 -5.86 -27.06 -4.23
N ILE A 93 -5.74 -27.26 -5.54
CA ILE A 93 -4.48 -27.62 -6.21
C ILE A 93 -3.41 -26.54 -5.95
N GLN A 94 -3.80 -25.26 -6.02
CA GLN A 94 -2.93 -24.12 -5.72
C GLN A 94 -2.40 -24.16 -4.28
N ARG A 95 -3.26 -24.38 -3.27
CA ARG A 95 -2.83 -24.50 -1.88
C ARG A 95 -1.84 -25.65 -1.68
N HIS A 96 -2.05 -26.78 -2.35
CA HIS A 96 -1.16 -27.93 -2.30
C HIS A 96 0.22 -27.62 -2.92
N ILE A 97 0.24 -27.01 -4.10
CA ILE A 97 1.47 -26.58 -4.79
C ILE A 97 2.30 -25.64 -3.91
N VAL A 98 1.66 -24.65 -3.27
CA VAL A 98 2.35 -23.70 -2.37
C VAL A 98 2.97 -24.40 -1.17
N LYS A 99 2.29 -25.41 -0.60
CA LYS A 99 2.83 -26.21 0.51
C LYS A 99 4.07 -27.00 0.09
N VAL A 100 4.01 -27.70 -1.05
CA VAL A 100 5.13 -28.47 -1.59
C VAL A 100 6.31 -27.56 -1.96
N HIS A 101 6.04 -26.36 -2.49
CA HIS A 101 7.08 -25.37 -2.76
C HIS A 101 7.81 -24.93 -1.48
N LYS A 102 7.07 -24.60 -0.40
CA LYS A 102 7.67 -24.27 0.90
C LYS A 102 8.52 -25.41 1.44
N GLN A 103 8.07 -26.66 1.27
CA GLN A 103 8.80 -27.85 1.70
C GLN A 103 10.11 -28.05 0.89
N LEU A 104 10.06 -27.92 -0.44
CA LEU A 104 11.25 -27.99 -1.30
C LEU A 104 12.24 -26.87 -1.00
N LYS A 105 11.77 -25.64 -0.73
CA LYS A 105 12.62 -24.51 -0.32
C LYS A 105 13.33 -24.77 1.02
N ARG A 106 12.63 -25.36 1.99
CA ARG A 106 13.22 -25.78 3.28
C ARG A 106 14.28 -26.88 3.09
N MET A 107 13.98 -27.90 2.28
CA MET A 107 14.96 -28.97 1.99
C MET A 107 16.21 -28.41 1.29
N ARG A 108 16.06 -27.49 0.33
CA ARG A 108 17.20 -26.79 -0.30
C ARG A 108 18.00 -25.97 0.72
N LYS A 109 17.34 -25.21 1.60
CA LYS A 109 18.01 -24.42 2.65
C LYS A 109 18.80 -25.33 3.59
N ASN A 110 18.25 -26.48 3.98
CA ASN A 110 18.93 -27.45 4.84
C ASN A 110 20.12 -28.13 4.15
N GLU A 111 20.01 -28.42 2.85
CA GLU A 111 21.12 -29.03 2.10
C GLU A 111 22.25 -28.02 1.83
N ILE A 112 21.90 -26.77 1.49
CA ILE A 112 22.88 -25.67 1.42
C ILE A 112 23.54 -25.44 2.78
N ARG A 113 22.78 -25.54 3.88
CA ARG A 113 23.32 -25.48 5.24
C ARG A 113 24.29 -26.63 5.50
N ARG A 114 23.93 -27.88 5.20
CA ARG A 114 24.84 -29.04 5.35
C ARG A 114 26.12 -28.91 4.51
N LEU A 115 26.00 -28.50 3.25
CA LEU A 115 27.16 -28.30 2.37
C LEU A 115 28.02 -27.14 2.85
N ARG A 116 27.41 -26.08 3.40
CA ARG A 116 28.11 -24.97 4.05
C ARG A 116 28.78 -25.42 5.34
N ASP A 117 28.12 -26.17 6.21
CA ASP A 117 28.66 -26.72 7.45
C ASP A 117 29.84 -27.67 7.14
N GLN A 118 29.77 -28.45 6.06
CA GLN A 118 30.89 -29.29 5.58
C GLN A 118 32.06 -28.45 5.02
N LEU A 119 31.78 -27.35 4.32
CA LEU A 119 32.80 -26.39 3.91
C LEU A 119 33.39 -25.65 5.12
N GLU A 120 32.56 -25.30 6.10
CA GLU A 120 32.93 -24.59 7.32
C GLU A 120 33.72 -25.48 8.26
N ASP A 121 33.43 -26.77 8.41
CA ASP A 121 34.28 -27.70 9.19
C ASP A 121 35.68 -27.82 8.58
N SER A 122 35.78 -27.84 7.24
CA SER A 122 37.08 -27.84 6.54
C SER A 122 37.81 -26.48 6.60
N SER A 123 37.09 -25.39 6.82
CA SER A 123 37.62 -24.02 6.94
C SER A 123 37.90 -23.62 8.40
N SER A 124 37.14 -24.18 9.36
CA SER A 124 37.09 -23.87 10.79
C SER A 124 38.41 -24.16 11.51
N GLU A 125 39.08 -25.26 11.17
CA GLU A 125 40.43 -25.56 11.70
C GLU A 125 41.48 -24.52 11.29
N VAL A 126 41.29 -23.87 10.13
CA VAL A 126 42.17 -22.82 9.60
C VAL A 126 41.74 -21.44 10.10
N HIS A 127 40.43 -21.18 10.16
CA HIS A 127 39.84 -19.91 10.60
C HIS A 127 39.96 -19.69 12.10
N GLN A 128 39.83 -20.71 12.95
CA GLN A 128 40.02 -20.57 14.41
C GLN A 128 41.47 -20.18 14.78
N LYS A 129 42.47 -20.67 14.03
CA LYS A 129 43.88 -20.30 14.22
C LYS A 129 44.19 -18.87 13.75
N LEU A 130 43.46 -18.35 12.77
CA LEU A 130 43.58 -16.98 12.26
C LEU A 130 42.77 -15.96 13.07
N HIS A 131 41.55 -16.30 13.51
CA HIS A 131 40.69 -15.42 14.32
C HIS A 131 41.26 -15.13 15.72
N ARG A 132 41.93 -16.11 16.35
CA ARG A 132 42.62 -15.87 17.63
C ARG A 132 43.80 -14.88 17.50
N LYS A 133 44.45 -14.81 16.34
CA LYS A 133 45.49 -13.82 16.05
C LYS A 133 44.92 -12.46 15.61
N SER A 134 43.76 -12.44 14.93
CA SER A 134 43.15 -11.20 14.43
C SER A 134 42.35 -10.42 15.47
N ARG A 135 41.76 -11.05 16.49
CA ARG A 135 41.03 -10.34 17.57
C ARG A 135 41.91 -9.41 18.40
N SER A 136 43.24 -9.56 18.35
CA SER A 136 44.18 -8.67 19.02
C SER A 136 44.47 -7.37 18.25
N ALA A 137 43.97 -7.19 17.02
CA ALA A 137 44.55 -6.21 16.10
C ALA A 137 43.70 -4.98 15.76
N GLN A 138 42.45 -4.81 16.19
CA GLN A 138 41.72 -3.57 15.91
C GLN A 138 40.67 -3.23 16.97
N LYS A 139 41.10 -2.44 17.96
CA LYS A 139 40.22 -1.67 18.85
C LYS A 139 39.94 -0.34 18.19
N HIS A 140 38.73 -0.13 17.69
CA HIS A 140 38.38 1.07 16.93
C HIS A 140 37.62 2.04 17.85
N ALA A 141 38.33 3.03 18.36
CA ALA A 141 37.73 4.16 19.09
C ALA A 141 36.83 5.07 18.21
N HIS A 142 36.80 4.83 16.89
CA HIS A 142 36.14 5.65 15.89
C HIS A 142 35.57 4.80 14.74
N PRO A 143 34.53 5.26 14.02
CA PRO A 143 33.98 4.51 12.90
C PRO A 143 35.00 4.36 11.78
N ARG A 144 34.97 3.19 11.12
CA ARG A 144 35.67 2.98 9.85
C ARG A 144 35.21 4.00 8.80
N GLU A 145 36.13 4.47 7.98
CA GLU A 145 35.81 5.43 6.93
C GLU A 145 34.81 4.87 5.91
N LEU A 146 33.88 5.71 5.46
CA LEU A 146 32.96 5.37 4.40
C LEU A 146 33.73 5.30 3.07
N PRO A 147 33.48 4.27 2.23
CA PRO A 147 34.10 4.20 0.91
C PRO A 147 33.62 5.37 0.03
N SER A 148 34.43 5.78 -0.96
CA SER A 148 34.08 6.87 -1.88
C SER A 148 32.71 6.65 -2.55
N ALA A 149 32.42 5.41 -2.97
CA ALA A 149 31.14 5.01 -3.56
C ALA A 149 29.94 5.25 -2.64
N ALA A 150 30.12 5.20 -1.31
CA ALA A 150 29.07 5.47 -0.33
C ALA A 150 28.74 6.98 -0.18
N LEU A 151 29.52 7.85 -0.80
CA LEU A 151 29.37 9.31 -0.73
C LEU A 151 28.94 9.93 -2.08
N GLU A 152 28.79 9.13 -3.14
CA GLU A 152 28.44 9.61 -4.50
C GLU A 152 27.06 10.28 -4.58
N TRP A 153 26.13 9.87 -3.73
CA TRP A 153 24.80 10.48 -3.63
C TRP A 153 24.82 11.93 -3.14
N MET A 154 25.87 12.38 -2.44
CA MET A 154 25.91 13.72 -1.84
C MET A 154 26.27 14.81 -2.86
N GLY A 155 25.35 15.74 -3.05
CA GLY A 155 25.59 17.00 -3.75
C GLY A 155 26.34 18.02 -2.88
N GLU A 156 26.53 19.22 -3.41
CA GLU A 156 27.23 20.30 -2.70
C GLU A 156 26.47 20.75 -1.44
N LYS A 157 25.13 20.76 -1.50
CA LYS A 157 24.27 21.16 -0.39
C LYS A 157 24.42 20.21 0.81
N GLU A 158 24.37 18.90 0.57
CA GLU A 158 24.50 17.88 1.60
C GLU A 158 25.90 17.91 2.22
N LYS A 159 26.94 18.07 1.40
CA LYS A 159 28.33 18.24 1.85
C LYS A 159 28.48 19.45 2.76
N ALA A 160 27.99 20.62 2.33
CA ALA A 160 28.04 21.84 3.13
C ALA A 160 27.26 21.74 4.45
N MET A 161 26.15 21.00 4.46
CA MET A 161 25.41 20.71 5.70
C MET A 161 26.21 19.83 6.65
N LEU A 162 26.83 18.77 6.15
CA LEU A 162 27.62 17.84 6.96
C LEU A 162 28.90 18.51 7.50
N GLU A 163 29.56 19.37 6.72
CA GLU A 163 30.73 20.13 7.19
C GLU A 163 30.38 21.11 8.32
N ARG A 164 29.25 21.82 8.23
CA ARG A 164 28.76 22.66 9.34
C ARG A 164 28.45 21.84 10.59
N PHE A 165 27.91 20.64 10.42
CA PHE A 165 27.66 19.74 11.55
C PHE A 165 28.96 19.27 12.20
N ARG A 166 29.98 18.92 11.41
CA ARG A 166 31.32 18.54 11.90
C ARG A 166 31.97 19.62 12.76
N GLN A 167 31.78 20.90 12.41
CA GLN A 167 32.33 22.02 13.17
C GLN A 167 31.74 22.14 14.58
N THR A 168 30.46 21.77 14.76
CA THR A 168 29.74 21.87 16.03
C THR A 168 29.72 20.54 16.80
N ASN A 169 29.90 19.41 16.11
CA ASN A 169 29.87 18.06 16.66
C ASN A 169 31.08 17.27 16.14
N PRO A 170 32.22 17.28 16.86
CA PRO A 170 33.46 16.67 16.38
C PRO A 170 33.49 15.14 16.51
N ASP A 171 32.52 14.52 17.21
CA ASP A 171 32.44 13.06 17.33
C ASP A 171 32.15 12.42 15.97
N LYS A 172 33.06 11.55 15.52
CA LYS A 172 32.96 10.85 14.25
C LYS A 172 31.75 9.93 14.16
N TRP A 173 31.27 9.38 15.28
CA TRP A 173 30.05 8.58 15.32
C TRP A 173 28.81 9.43 15.06
N ASP A 174 28.74 10.63 15.67
CA ASP A 174 27.64 11.56 15.42
C ASP A 174 27.61 12.00 13.95
N VAL A 175 28.79 12.27 13.37
CA VAL A 175 28.91 12.60 11.96
C VAL A 175 28.44 11.43 11.07
N LEU A 176 28.79 10.19 11.41
CA LEU A 176 28.31 8.99 10.69
C LEU A 176 26.79 8.87 10.78
N VAL A 177 26.22 8.97 11.99
CA VAL A 177 24.78 8.93 12.25
C VAL A 177 24.04 10.04 11.49
N LYS A 178 24.60 11.24 11.46
CA LYS A 178 24.06 12.39 10.70
C LYS A 178 24.14 12.14 9.19
N THR A 179 25.23 11.56 8.70
CA THR A 179 25.36 11.16 7.29
C THR A 179 24.24 10.19 6.90
N GLY A 180 24.00 9.16 7.71
CA GLY A 180 22.90 8.22 7.48
C GLY A 180 21.52 8.87 7.55
N GLN A 181 21.36 9.92 8.37
CA GLN A 181 20.12 10.70 8.44
C GLN A 181 19.89 11.51 7.17
N ILE A 182 20.91 12.18 6.63
CA ILE A 182 20.79 12.92 5.37
C ILE A 182 20.52 11.93 4.22
N PHE A 183 21.20 10.77 4.20
CA PHE A 183 20.99 9.73 3.19
C PHE A 183 19.55 9.20 3.22
N TYR A 184 19.05 8.79 4.39
CA TYR A 184 17.69 8.25 4.55
C TYR A 184 16.60 9.19 4.03
N ARG A 185 16.82 10.50 4.15
CA ARG A 185 15.90 11.55 3.70
C ARG A 185 16.01 11.88 2.23
N SER A 186 17.07 11.41 1.59
CA SER A 186 17.28 11.66 0.17
C SER A 186 16.27 10.86 -0.63
N ARG A 187 15.88 11.42 -1.77
CA ARG A 187 15.01 10.75 -2.72
C ARG A 187 15.58 9.40 -3.17
N LYS A 188 14.72 8.49 -3.62
CA LYS A 188 15.13 7.15 -4.04
C LYS A 188 16.14 7.15 -5.18
N ASP A 189 15.97 8.01 -6.17
CA ASP A 189 16.92 8.19 -7.29
C ASP A 189 18.30 8.62 -6.81
N VAL A 190 18.34 9.51 -5.81
CA VAL A 190 19.59 9.98 -5.18
C VAL A 190 20.21 8.85 -4.35
N ARG A 191 19.42 8.17 -3.52
CA ARG A 191 19.89 7.05 -2.67
C ARG A 191 20.42 5.88 -3.49
N ALA A 192 19.78 5.57 -4.62
CA ALA A 192 20.15 4.45 -5.49
C ALA A 192 21.63 4.51 -5.92
N LYS A 193 22.21 5.71 -6.04
CA LYS A 193 23.63 5.91 -6.38
C LYS A 193 24.60 5.28 -5.39
N SER A 194 24.22 5.16 -4.11
CA SER A 194 25.13 4.71 -3.05
C SER A 194 24.55 3.65 -2.12
N GLN A 195 23.30 3.20 -2.35
CA GLN A 195 22.62 2.22 -1.51
C GLN A 195 23.42 0.93 -1.36
N GLU A 196 23.92 0.35 -2.47
CA GLU A 196 24.68 -0.90 -2.42
C GLU A 196 26.00 -0.76 -1.61
N ALA A 197 26.71 0.35 -1.79
CA ALA A 197 27.95 0.62 -1.06
C ALA A 197 27.69 0.79 0.45
N LEU A 198 26.59 1.44 0.82
CA LEU A 198 26.18 1.64 2.20
C LEU A 198 25.65 0.35 2.84
N ASP A 199 24.87 -0.46 2.12
CA ASP A 199 24.41 -1.77 2.55
C ASP A 199 25.60 -2.69 2.82
N SER A 200 26.59 -2.71 1.92
CA SER A 200 27.82 -3.47 2.05
C SER A 200 28.64 -3.01 3.27
N TYR A 201 28.78 -1.70 3.48
CA TYR A 201 29.44 -1.14 4.66
C TYR A 201 28.74 -1.58 5.96
N CYS A 202 27.42 -1.52 6.00
CA CYS A 202 26.64 -1.93 7.17
C CYS A 202 26.75 -3.43 7.45
N LYS A 203 26.58 -4.26 6.42
CA LYS A 203 26.76 -5.71 6.53
C LYS A 203 28.15 -6.04 7.08
N LYS A 204 29.22 -5.48 6.48
CA LYS A 204 30.60 -5.77 6.88
C LYS A 204 30.89 -5.43 8.34
N ASN A 205 30.40 -4.29 8.83
CA ASN A 205 30.68 -3.86 10.20
C ASN A 205 29.81 -4.58 11.23
N LEU A 206 28.53 -4.82 10.93
CA LEU A 206 27.65 -5.55 11.84
C LEU A 206 27.96 -7.05 11.89
N VAL A 207 28.23 -7.72 10.76
CA VAL A 207 28.66 -9.12 10.74
C VAL A 207 29.97 -9.30 11.50
N GLY A 208 30.91 -8.34 11.38
CA GLY A 208 32.17 -8.39 12.11
C GLY A 208 32.02 -8.33 13.64
N LEU A 209 30.91 -7.81 14.15
CA LEU A 209 30.61 -7.68 15.58
C LEU A 209 29.66 -8.78 16.08
N LEU A 210 28.55 -8.99 15.36
CA LEU A 210 27.47 -9.89 15.76
C LEU A 210 27.66 -11.33 15.29
N GLY A 211 28.48 -11.54 14.25
CA GLY A 211 28.56 -12.81 13.51
C GLY A 211 27.49 -12.97 12.43
N ASP A 212 27.78 -13.82 11.44
CA ASP A 212 26.91 -14.04 10.28
C ASP A 212 25.52 -14.59 10.65
N GLU A 213 25.44 -15.54 11.58
CA GLU A 213 24.16 -16.17 11.98
C GLU A 213 23.17 -15.15 12.54
N LYS A 214 23.62 -14.34 13.50
CA LYS A 214 22.80 -13.33 14.18
C LYS A 214 22.41 -12.18 13.24
N PHE A 215 23.30 -11.80 12.32
CA PHE A 215 22.97 -10.81 11.30
C PHE A 215 21.91 -11.33 10.32
N GLU A 216 22.01 -12.59 9.87
CA GLU A 216 21.04 -13.16 8.94
C GLU A 216 19.67 -13.34 9.62
N GLU A 217 19.61 -13.64 10.93
CA GLU A 217 18.36 -13.64 11.70
C GLU A 217 17.64 -12.28 11.63
N LEU A 218 18.37 -11.18 11.86
CA LEU A 218 17.81 -9.82 11.75
C LEU A 218 17.36 -9.47 10.33
N LYS A 219 18.11 -9.95 9.32
CA LYS A 219 17.75 -9.77 7.92
C LYS A 219 16.49 -10.54 7.54
N GLU A 220 16.36 -11.78 7.99
CA GLU A 220 15.15 -12.59 7.79
C GLU A 220 13.93 -11.91 8.44
N MET A 221 14.06 -11.38 9.66
CA MET A 221 12.98 -10.62 10.30
C MET A 221 12.52 -9.43 9.45
N LYS A 222 13.46 -8.67 8.86
CA LYS A 222 13.11 -7.57 7.96
C LYS A 222 12.39 -8.07 6.70
N GLU A 223 12.89 -9.13 6.08
CA GLU A 223 12.30 -9.72 4.86
C GLU A 223 10.90 -10.29 5.11
N ASP A 224 10.65 -10.83 6.30
CA ASP A 224 9.35 -11.35 6.75
C ASP A 224 8.41 -10.23 7.25
N SER A 225 8.75 -8.95 7.01
CA SER A 225 7.95 -7.78 7.38
C SER A 225 7.69 -7.68 8.89
N ALA A 226 8.65 -8.11 9.72
CA ALA A 226 8.56 -7.92 11.16
C ALA A 226 8.51 -6.42 11.52
N THR A 227 7.83 -6.11 12.63
CA THR A 227 7.72 -4.72 13.11
C THR A 227 9.10 -4.15 13.47
N VAL A 228 9.28 -2.84 13.29
CA VAL A 228 10.51 -2.14 13.68
C VAL A 228 10.85 -2.40 15.14
N GLU A 229 9.85 -2.39 16.02
CA GLU A 229 10.00 -2.70 17.45
C GLU A 229 10.57 -4.09 17.69
N SER A 230 10.08 -5.11 16.97
CA SER A 230 10.57 -6.48 17.12
C SER A 230 12.02 -6.62 16.65
N ILE A 231 12.39 -5.94 15.57
CA ILE A 231 13.76 -5.96 15.04
C ILE A 231 14.71 -5.21 16.00
N GLU A 232 14.31 -4.06 16.53
CA GLU A 232 15.08 -3.31 17.53
C GLU A 232 15.26 -4.11 18.82
N ALA A 233 14.20 -4.75 19.32
CA ALA A 233 14.28 -5.59 20.51
C ALA A 233 15.23 -6.78 20.31
N LYS A 234 15.15 -7.44 19.15
CA LYS A 234 16.05 -8.54 18.83
C LYS A 234 17.50 -8.08 18.66
N PHE A 235 17.72 -6.93 18.03
CA PHE A 235 19.05 -6.34 17.92
C PHE A 235 19.65 -6.07 19.31
N SER A 236 18.91 -5.45 20.22
CA SER A 236 19.37 -5.21 21.59
C SER A 236 19.62 -6.50 22.38
N GLU A 237 18.81 -7.54 22.19
CA GLU A 237 19.06 -8.88 22.75
C GLU A 237 20.42 -9.42 22.28
N ILE A 238 20.68 -9.42 20.97
CA ILE A 238 21.94 -9.90 20.38
C ILE A 238 23.14 -9.08 20.89
N VAL A 239 23.02 -7.75 20.96
CA VAL A 239 24.08 -6.89 21.49
C VAL A 239 24.36 -7.21 22.96
N SER A 240 23.32 -7.49 23.77
CA SER A 240 23.50 -7.82 25.19
C SER A 240 24.26 -9.13 25.43
N GLU A 241 24.24 -10.05 24.46
CA GLU A 241 24.99 -11.33 24.50
C GLU A 241 26.49 -11.14 24.22
N LEU A 242 26.91 -10.00 23.66
CA LEU A 242 28.33 -9.73 23.41
C LEU A 242 29.07 -9.55 24.73
N SER A 243 30.19 -10.27 24.88
CA SER A 243 30.97 -10.26 26.11
C SER A 243 31.74 -8.96 26.34
N ASP A 244 32.23 -8.34 25.26
CA ASP A 244 33.08 -7.15 25.31
C ASP A 244 32.26 -5.86 25.27
N GLU A 245 32.58 -4.92 26.16
CA GLU A 245 31.85 -3.65 26.29
C GLU A 245 32.07 -2.71 25.09
N GLU A 246 33.26 -2.71 24.52
CA GLU A 246 33.60 -1.90 23.34
C GLU A 246 32.87 -2.46 22.11
N ASP A 247 32.79 -3.78 21.96
CA ASP A 247 32.00 -4.43 20.90
C ASP A 247 30.50 -4.10 21.03
N ARG A 248 29.95 -4.08 22.26
CA ARG A 248 28.56 -3.65 22.51
C ARG A 248 28.32 -2.22 22.08
N LEU A 249 29.20 -1.30 22.48
CA LEU A 249 29.11 0.11 22.11
C LEU A 249 29.23 0.30 20.59
N ASN A 250 30.22 -0.35 19.97
CA ASN A 250 30.41 -0.29 18.53
C ASN A 250 29.20 -0.86 17.76
N ALA A 251 28.62 -1.96 18.24
CA ALA A 251 27.42 -2.52 17.64
C ALA A 251 26.26 -1.52 17.70
N GLU A 252 26.02 -0.90 18.86
CA GLU A 252 25.00 0.15 19.00
C GLU A 252 25.26 1.34 18.07
N HIS A 253 26.49 1.87 18.02
CA HIS A 253 26.83 2.98 17.14
C HIS A 253 26.61 2.65 15.65
N TYR A 254 27.09 1.49 15.19
CA TYR A 254 26.84 1.02 13.83
C TYR A 254 25.35 0.79 13.59
N GLY A 255 24.62 0.22 14.55
CA GLY A 255 23.18 0.01 14.50
C GLY A 255 22.42 1.32 14.27
N GLN A 256 22.81 2.39 14.96
CA GLN A 256 22.18 3.72 14.78
C GLN A 256 22.32 4.29 13.37
N PHE A 257 23.46 4.05 12.71
CA PHE A 257 23.68 4.43 11.32
C PHE A 257 22.94 3.48 10.38
N CYS A 258 23.16 2.17 10.52
CA CYS A 258 22.69 1.15 9.60
C CYS A 258 21.19 0.97 9.60
N ARG A 259 20.49 1.22 10.72
CA ARG A 259 19.03 1.24 10.73
C ARG A 259 18.46 2.29 9.76
N LYS A 260 19.16 3.41 9.53
CA LYS A 260 18.75 4.43 8.56
C LYS A 260 18.99 3.97 7.13
N ILE A 261 20.14 3.35 6.88
CA ILE A 261 20.48 2.76 5.57
C ILE A 261 19.47 1.68 5.18
N PHE A 262 19.11 0.82 6.13
CA PHE A 262 18.14 -0.24 5.95
C PHE A 262 16.67 0.22 6.08
N ARG A 263 16.41 1.52 6.30
CA ARG A 263 15.08 2.12 6.55
C ARG A 263 14.30 1.49 7.72
N ILE A 264 14.99 0.87 8.68
CA ILE A 264 14.41 0.35 9.93
C ILE A 264 14.37 1.49 10.95
N THR A 265 13.50 2.47 10.73
CA THR A 265 13.38 3.62 11.64
C THR A 265 11.99 3.70 12.20
N LYS A 266 11.89 3.78 13.53
CA LYS A 266 10.61 4.01 14.20
C LYS A 266 10.05 5.38 13.83
N PHE A 267 8.78 5.41 13.43
CA PHE A 267 8.05 6.67 13.37
C PHE A 267 7.81 7.17 14.80
N LYS A 268 8.39 8.33 15.13
CA LYS A 268 8.11 9.01 16.39
C LYS A 268 7.28 10.26 16.10
N PRO A 269 6.02 10.33 16.52
CA PRO A 269 5.14 11.45 16.14
C PRO A 269 5.53 12.81 16.73
N ASP A 270 6.30 12.83 17.82
CA ASP A 270 6.94 14.03 18.36
C ASP A 270 7.90 14.69 17.34
N SER A 271 8.36 13.97 16.32
CA SER A 271 9.20 14.53 15.25
C SER A 271 8.51 15.66 14.47
N LEU A 272 7.18 15.63 14.32
CA LEU A 272 6.41 16.69 13.65
C LEU A 272 6.33 17.97 14.47
N THR A 273 6.57 17.90 15.78
CA THR A 273 6.49 19.03 16.72
C THR A 273 7.84 19.41 17.30
N ALA A 274 8.92 18.74 16.87
CA ALA A 274 10.27 18.94 17.40
C ALA A 274 10.79 20.39 17.25
N TRP A 275 10.30 21.11 16.23
CA TRP A 275 10.65 22.49 15.93
C TRP A 275 9.93 23.54 16.79
N LEU A 276 8.87 23.16 17.50
CA LEU A 276 8.16 24.08 18.39
C LEU A 276 9.00 24.35 19.64
N SER A 277 9.03 25.62 20.06
CA SER A 277 9.59 26.02 21.36
C SER A 277 8.81 25.42 22.53
N ASN A 278 9.42 25.35 23.71
CA ASN A 278 8.79 24.80 24.91
C ASN A 278 7.53 25.56 25.36
N SER A 279 7.40 26.85 25.02
CA SER A 279 6.18 27.63 25.29
C SER A 279 5.08 27.30 24.29
N GLN A 280 5.39 27.21 23.00
CA GLN A 280 4.45 26.81 21.95
C GLN A 280 3.93 25.39 22.17
N LYS A 281 4.81 24.43 22.52
CA LYS A 281 4.42 23.06 22.89
C LYS A 281 3.41 23.05 24.04
N ARG A 282 3.65 23.85 25.08
CA ARG A 282 2.71 23.99 26.20
C ARG A 282 1.37 24.59 25.77
N ALA A 283 1.37 25.60 24.91
CA ALA A 283 0.14 26.21 24.40
C ALA A 283 -0.70 25.20 23.60
N ILE A 284 -0.08 24.46 22.67
CA ILE A 284 -0.73 23.37 21.92
C ILE A 284 -1.26 22.30 22.87
N MET A 285 -0.47 21.91 23.87
CA MET A 285 -0.90 20.91 24.86
C MET A 285 -2.12 21.37 25.67
N THR A 286 -2.22 22.67 26.00
CA THR A 286 -3.41 23.24 26.64
C THR A 286 -4.61 23.19 25.70
N MET A 287 -4.43 23.53 24.42
CA MET A 287 -5.52 23.46 23.43
C MET A 287 -6.09 22.05 23.29
N ILE A 288 -5.22 21.04 23.21
CA ILE A 288 -5.63 19.62 23.10
C ILE A 288 -6.40 19.14 24.34
N GLN A 289 -6.18 19.75 25.51
CA GLN A 289 -6.88 19.38 26.74
C GLN A 289 -8.29 19.97 26.83
N ASP A 290 -8.59 21.02 26.05
CA ASP A 290 -9.88 21.69 26.05
C ASP A 290 -10.92 20.86 25.28
N PRO A 291 -12.04 20.44 25.91
CA PRO A 291 -13.11 19.69 25.24
C PRO A 291 -13.77 20.44 24.07
N ASN A 292 -13.67 21.77 24.03
CA ASN A 292 -14.34 22.60 23.02
C ASN A 292 -13.45 22.87 21.80
N ILE A 293 -12.19 22.43 21.83
CA ILE A 293 -11.24 22.65 20.75
C ILE A 293 -11.12 21.37 19.94
N GLY A 294 -11.48 21.44 18.65
CA GLY A 294 -11.30 20.35 17.70
C GLY A 294 -9.87 20.27 17.16
N ASP A 295 -9.50 19.11 16.61
CA ASP A 295 -8.15 18.86 16.09
C ASP A 295 -7.77 19.86 14.98
N ALA A 296 -8.71 20.26 14.13
CA ALA A 296 -8.52 21.30 13.10
C ALA A 296 -7.97 22.60 13.68
N GLN A 297 -8.49 23.07 14.82
CA GLN A 297 -8.05 24.31 15.45
C GLN A 297 -6.63 24.19 16.03
N VAL A 298 -6.25 22.99 16.48
CA VAL A 298 -4.88 22.71 16.93
C VAL A 298 -3.92 22.78 15.74
N TYR A 299 -4.30 22.19 14.60
CA TYR A 299 -3.51 22.23 13.38
C TYR A 299 -3.39 23.64 12.81
N ASP A 300 -4.46 24.43 12.82
CA ASP A 300 -4.42 25.85 12.43
C ASP A 300 -3.43 26.62 13.30
N LYS A 301 -3.40 26.35 14.62
CA LYS A 301 -2.43 26.97 15.51
C LYS A 301 -0.99 26.56 15.21
N MET A 302 -0.76 25.29 14.89
CA MET A 302 0.55 24.82 14.46
C MET A 302 0.99 25.48 13.15
N PHE A 303 0.07 25.63 12.20
CA PHE A 303 0.33 26.32 10.94
C PHE A 303 0.60 27.81 11.13
N GLU A 304 -0.10 28.48 12.05
CA GLU A 304 0.16 29.87 12.44
C GLU A 304 1.60 30.02 12.97
N TYR A 305 2.02 29.17 13.92
CA TYR A 305 3.39 29.17 14.41
C TYR A 305 4.39 28.96 13.29
N TYR A 306 4.15 27.98 12.42
CA TYR A 306 5.03 27.72 11.27
C TYR A 306 5.11 28.96 10.37
N SER A 307 3.99 29.56 10.02
CA SER A 307 3.92 30.72 9.11
C SER A 307 4.60 31.96 9.69
N SER A 308 4.59 32.11 11.02
CA SER A 308 5.25 33.22 11.72
C SER A 308 6.77 33.07 11.90
N THR A 309 7.33 31.86 11.73
CA THR A 309 8.78 31.63 11.83
C THR A 309 9.52 32.13 10.58
N SER A 310 10.78 32.54 10.74
CA SER A 310 11.63 33.02 9.64
C SER A 310 13.09 32.56 9.80
N GLY A 311 13.87 32.66 8.72
CA GLY A 311 15.29 32.29 8.72
C GLY A 311 15.56 30.84 9.12
N ALA A 312 16.63 30.61 9.89
CA ALA A 312 17.07 29.27 10.28
C ALA A 312 16.03 28.47 11.10
N GLU A 313 15.17 29.16 11.86
CA GLU A 313 14.08 28.51 12.59
C GLU A 313 13.01 27.96 11.65
N LYS A 314 12.67 28.72 10.59
CA LYS A 314 11.76 28.27 9.53
C LYS A 314 12.33 27.07 8.78
N ASP A 315 13.62 27.09 8.46
CA ASP A 315 14.29 25.97 7.80
C ASP A 315 14.25 24.70 8.68
N THR A 316 14.50 24.86 9.98
CA THR A 316 14.43 23.74 10.96
C THR A 316 13.01 23.20 11.08
N ALA A 317 12.01 24.09 11.11
CA ALA A 317 10.60 23.72 11.16
C ALA A 317 10.15 22.99 9.90
N HIS A 318 10.51 23.53 8.74
CA HIS A 318 10.23 22.92 7.45
C HIS A 318 10.86 21.53 7.36
N GLU A 319 12.15 21.41 7.74
CA GLU A 319 12.83 20.12 7.78
C GLU A 319 12.12 19.13 8.72
N ALA A 320 11.74 19.54 9.93
CA ALA A 320 11.05 18.64 10.87
C ALA A 320 9.71 18.14 10.31
N ILE A 321 8.93 19.03 9.68
CA ILE A 321 7.62 18.71 9.13
C ILE A 321 7.74 17.84 7.88
N ASP A 322 8.60 18.20 6.92
CA ASP A 322 8.88 17.41 5.71
C ASP A 322 9.24 15.97 6.08
N ASN A 323 10.19 15.80 7.02
CA ASN A 323 10.61 14.48 7.48
C ASN A 323 9.51 13.70 8.20
N GLY A 324 8.75 14.38 9.05
CA GLY A 324 7.65 13.75 9.77
C GLY A 324 6.55 13.30 8.82
N CYS A 325 6.21 14.11 7.82
CA CYS A 325 5.19 13.81 6.82
C CYS A 325 5.59 12.66 5.89
N ARG A 326 6.82 12.65 5.38
CA ARG A 326 7.34 11.51 4.61
C ARG A 326 7.23 10.21 5.41
N ARG A 327 7.70 10.21 6.67
CA ARG A 327 7.61 9.02 7.52
C ARG A 327 6.17 8.60 7.80
N PHE A 328 5.30 9.55 8.05
CA PHE A 328 3.88 9.29 8.26
C PHE A 328 3.24 8.66 7.03
N ILE A 329 3.46 9.23 5.84
CA ILE A 329 2.93 8.71 4.57
C ILE A 329 3.49 7.32 4.30
N ALA A 330 4.80 7.13 4.39
CA ALA A 330 5.45 5.84 4.17
C ALA A 330 4.96 4.75 5.15
N HIS A 331 4.76 5.12 6.42
CA HIS A 331 4.27 4.20 7.44
C HIS A 331 2.79 3.84 7.25
N THR A 332 1.98 4.81 6.80
CA THR A 332 0.52 4.67 6.73
C THR A 332 0.06 4.07 5.40
N PHE A 333 0.62 4.55 4.29
CA PHE A 333 0.20 4.23 2.93
C PHE A 333 1.25 3.42 2.14
N GLY A 334 2.44 3.23 2.70
CA GLY A 334 3.54 2.51 2.08
C GLY A 334 4.59 3.42 1.44
N GLU A 335 5.81 2.90 1.31
CA GLU A 335 6.95 3.66 0.79
C GLU A 335 6.76 4.12 -0.66
N ASP A 336 6.05 3.33 -1.48
CA ASP A 336 5.82 3.68 -2.90
C ASP A 336 4.97 4.96 -3.05
N ILE A 337 3.94 5.13 -2.20
CA ILE A 337 3.09 6.33 -2.21
C ILE A 337 3.85 7.56 -1.71
N GLU A 338 4.66 7.41 -0.67
CA GLU A 338 5.54 8.51 -0.20
C GLU A 338 6.49 8.97 -1.30
N GLU A 339 7.11 8.02 -2.00
CA GLU A 339 8.07 8.31 -3.05
C GLU A 339 7.43 8.96 -4.27
N GLU A 340 6.23 8.53 -4.67
CA GLU A 340 5.47 9.14 -5.77
C GLU A 340 5.16 10.62 -5.48
N ILE A 341 4.63 10.90 -4.28
CA ILE A 341 4.29 12.27 -3.87
C ILE A 341 5.55 13.15 -3.83
N ASP A 342 6.63 12.63 -3.25
CA ASP A 342 7.87 13.40 -3.13
C ASP A 342 8.50 13.76 -4.48
N VAL A 343 8.52 12.79 -5.40
CA VAL A 343 9.00 13.01 -6.77
C VAL A 343 8.14 14.06 -7.47
N ALA A 344 6.81 13.99 -7.30
CA ALA A 344 5.89 14.93 -7.91
C ALA A 344 6.06 16.35 -7.37
N ILE A 345 6.29 16.50 -6.05
CA ILE A 345 6.63 17.79 -5.42
C ILE A 345 7.94 18.34 -5.98
N SER A 346 8.96 17.50 -6.09
CA SER A 346 10.32 17.89 -6.50
C SER A 346 10.42 18.32 -7.97
N HIS A 347 9.69 17.63 -8.85
CA HIS A 347 9.72 17.88 -10.29
C HIS A 347 8.55 18.75 -10.77
N ASN A 348 7.65 19.13 -9.85
CA ASN A 348 6.42 19.85 -10.15
C ASN A 348 5.60 19.15 -11.25
N SER A 349 5.56 17.81 -11.22
CA SER A 349 4.88 16.99 -12.24
C SER A 349 3.38 16.80 -11.97
N SER A 350 2.90 17.23 -10.81
CA SER A 350 1.49 17.20 -10.41
C SER A 350 1.14 18.47 -9.65
N THR A 351 -0.13 18.87 -9.69
CA THR A 351 -0.60 20.05 -8.96
C THR A 351 -0.67 19.75 -7.45
N ARG A 352 -0.70 20.80 -6.62
CA ARG A 352 -0.80 20.64 -5.16
C ARG A 352 -2.14 20.05 -4.74
N GLN A 353 -3.23 20.40 -5.43
CA GLN A 353 -4.56 19.82 -5.23
C GLN A 353 -4.59 18.33 -5.59
N GLN A 354 -3.98 17.92 -6.71
CA GLN A 354 -3.90 16.50 -7.09
C GLN A 354 -3.19 15.66 -6.03
N LEU A 355 -2.05 16.14 -5.52
CA LEU A 355 -1.29 15.44 -4.48
C LEU A 355 -2.05 15.39 -3.15
N ALA A 356 -2.71 16.48 -2.76
CA ALA A 356 -3.55 16.52 -1.58
C ALA A 356 -4.73 15.53 -1.69
N SER A 357 -5.37 15.48 -2.86
CA SER A 357 -6.48 14.58 -3.15
C SER A 357 -6.05 13.12 -3.13
N GLN A 358 -4.89 12.80 -3.72
CA GLN A 358 -4.31 11.47 -3.69
C GLN A 358 -4.17 10.95 -2.25
N LEU A 359 -3.60 11.74 -1.34
CA LEU A 359 -3.48 11.35 0.07
C LEU A 359 -4.84 11.18 0.76
N ALA A 360 -5.78 12.08 0.49
CA ALA A 360 -7.11 12.01 1.09
C ALA A 360 -7.88 10.76 0.64
N VAL A 361 -7.83 10.44 -0.65
CA VAL A 361 -8.43 9.22 -1.20
C VAL A 361 -7.77 7.96 -0.64
N GLN A 362 -6.45 7.95 -0.46
CA GLN A 362 -5.75 6.83 0.20
C GLN A 362 -6.19 6.66 1.65
N ALA A 363 -6.43 7.75 2.38
CA ALA A 363 -6.98 7.69 3.73
C ALA A 363 -8.39 7.09 3.74
N GLU A 364 -9.24 7.43 2.78
CA GLU A 364 -10.60 6.88 2.68
C GLU A 364 -10.63 5.36 2.46
N GLN A 365 -9.62 4.80 1.80
CA GLN A 365 -9.49 3.36 1.56
C GLN A 365 -9.15 2.53 2.81
N ILE A 366 -8.84 3.19 3.94
CA ILE A 366 -8.54 2.49 5.20
C ILE A 366 -9.83 1.84 5.75
N GLN A 367 -9.83 0.50 5.82
CA GLN A 367 -10.99 -0.29 6.24
C GLN A 367 -11.43 -0.02 7.69
N ASN A 368 -10.47 0.14 8.61
CA ASN A 368 -10.79 0.36 10.02
C ASN A 368 -11.19 1.83 10.24
N ASP A 369 -12.47 2.07 10.54
CA ASP A 369 -13.03 3.43 10.72
C ASP A 369 -12.28 4.28 11.72
N HIS A 370 -11.81 3.68 12.81
CA HIS A 370 -11.05 4.40 13.83
C HIS A 370 -9.68 4.85 13.31
N ASN A 371 -8.98 3.97 12.59
CA ASN A 371 -7.70 4.28 11.97
C ASN A 371 -7.87 5.25 10.80
N ARG A 372 -8.92 5.08 9.99
CA ARG A 372 -9.27 6.00 8.89
C ARG A 372 -9.43 7.41 9.43
N LYS A 373 -10.29 7.57 10.45
CA LYS A 373 -10.48 8.86 11.11
C LYS A 373 -9.17 9.44 11.65
N LEU A 374 -8.38 8.64 12.37
CA LEU A 374 -7.08 9.07 12.91
C LEU A 374 -6.14 9.59 11.81
N VAL A 375 -6.08 8.90 10.68
CA VAL A 375 -5.23 9.26 9.54
C VAL A 375 -5.75 10.52 8.86
N THR A 376 -7.05 10.57 8.54
CA THR A 376 -7.70 11.74 7.94
C THR A 376 -7.51 12.99 8.79
N ASP A 377 -7.70 12.88 10.11
CA ASP A 377 -7.51 13.99 11.04
C ASP A 377 -6.04 14.45 11.09
N SER A 378 -5.07 13.57 10.77
CA SER A 378 -3.63 13.88 10.81
C SER A 378 -3.06 14.45 9.51
N LEU A 379 -3.76 14.31 8.38
CA LEU A 379 -3.30 14.77 7.07
C LEU A 379 -3.11 16.30 6.91
N PRO A 380 -3.87 17.21 7.56
CA PRO A 380 -3.83 18.64 7.28
C PRO A 380 -2.44 19.30 7.35
N ILE A 381 -1.57 18.88 8.29
CA ILE A 381 -0.18 19.39 8.36
C ILE A 381 0.58 19.04 7.08
N CYS A 382 0.46 17.80 6.62
CA CYS A 382 1.17 17.33 5.45
C CYS A 382 0.60 17.92 4.17
N THR A 383 -0.72 18.08 4.09
CA THR A 383 -1.39 18.77 2.98
C THR A 383 -0.93 20.23 2.88
N ARG A 384 -0.93 20.97 3.99
CA ARG A 384 -0.71 22.41 3.97
C ARG A 384 0.76 22.83 3.93
N ILE A 385 1.64 22.09 4.59
CA ILE A 385 3.06 22.48 4.75
C ILE A 385 3.98 21.64 3.86
N TYR A 386 3.82 20.32 3.85
CA TYR A 386 4.69 19.44 3.07
C TYR A 386 4.33 19.46 1.58
N ILE A 387 3.06 19.25 1.23
CA ILE A 387 2.57 19.40 -0.14
C ILE A 387 2.53 20.88 -0.52
N GLY A 388 2.19 21.77 0.41
CA GLY A 388 2.04 23.20 0.14
C GLY A 388 0.72 23.53 -0.55
N TYR A 389 -0.32 22.75 -0.30
CA TYR A 389 -1.66 23.01 -0.81
C TYR A 389 -2.38 24.02 0.10
N ASP A 390 -2.90 25.08 -0.48
CA ASP A 390 -3.58 26.19 0.21
C ASP A 390 -5.10 26.01 0.30
N TYR A 391 -5.61 24.83 -0.07
CA TYR A 391 -7.03 24.53 -0.19
C TYR A 391 -7.75 25.29 -1.31
N SER A 392 -7.01 25.81 -2.30
CA SER A 392 -7.61 26.35 -3.52
C SER A 392 -8.32 25.26 -4.34
N CYS A 393 -9.51 25.55 -4.83
CA CYS A 393 -10.25 24.66 -5.71
C CYS A 393 -10.00 25.08 -7.15
N ASP A 394 -9.19 24.32 -7.88
CA ASP A 394 -8.93 24.50 -9.31
C ASP A 394 -9.49 23.32 -10.10
N CYS A 395 -10.65 23.53 -10.71
CA CYS A 395 -11.32 22.53 -11.54
C CYS A 395 -11.20 22.82 -13.03
N ASN A 396 -10.16 23.56 -13.44
CA ASN A 396 -9.94 23.96 -14.84
C ASN A 396 -11.16 24.66 -15.48
N GLY A 397 -11.99 25.34 -14.68
CA GLY A 397 -13.21 26.01 -15.14
C GLY A 397 -14.39 25.08 -15.44
N HIS A 398 -14.31 23.79 -15.08
CA HIS A 398 -15.38 22.81 -15.26
C HIS A 398 -16.20 22.55 -13.99
N SER A 399 -15.82 23.16 -12.86
CA SER A 399 -16.60 23.20 -11.62
C SER A 399 -16.11 24.36 -10.75
N ASP A 400 -16.98 24.83 -9.84
CA ASP A 400 -16.63 25.82 -8.82
C ASP A 400 -16.57 25.18 -7.41
N GLU A 401 -16.85 23.88 -7.31
CA GLU A 401 -16.97 23.18 -6.03
C GLU A 401 -15.99 22.00 -5.93
N CYS A 402 -15.29 21.92 -4.81
CA CYS A 402 -14.44 20.79 -4.45
C CYS A 402 -14.98 20.11 -3.19
N HIS A 403 -14.81 18.80 -3.12
CA HIS A 403 -15.17 18.04 -1.94
C HIS A 403 -14.29 18.47 -0.74
N PRO A 404 -14.86 18.77 0.43
CA PRO A 404 -14.13 19.37 1.55
C PRO A 404 -13.06 18.45 2.17
N SER A 405 -13.19 17.13 2.00
CA SER A 405 -12.25 16.16 2.58
C SER A 405 -11.30 15.53 1.56
N THR A 406 -11.72 15.38 0.31
CA THR A 406 -10.91 14.74 -0.75
C THR A 406 -10.30 15.74 -1.71
N TYR A 407 -10.71 17.00 -1.66
CA TYR A 407 -10.23 18.10 -2.50
C TYR A 407 -10.43 17.87 -4.01
N ALA A 408 -11.15 16.81 -4.39
CA ALA A 408 -11.51 16.54 -5.77
C ALA A 408 -12.70 17.42 -6.18
N CYS A 409 -12.69 17.89 -7.40
CA CYS A 409 -13.79 18.64 -7.99
C CYS A 409 -15.08 17.81 -8.01
N LEU A 410 -16.19 18.47 -7.67
CA LEU A 410 -17.52 17.90 -7.69
C LEU A 410 -18.22 18.27 -9.00
N ALA A 411 -19.05 17.37 -9.52
CA ALA A 411 -19.91 17.63 -10.68
C ALA A 411 -19.20 18.29 -11.87
N CYS A 412 -18.06 17.72 -12.30
CA CYS A 412 -17.31 18.20 -13.46
C CYS A 412 -18.21 18.34 -14.71
N GLY A 413 -18.36 19.57 -15.19
CA GLY A 413 -19.13 19.92 -16.37
C GLY A 413 -18.35 19.72 -17.67
N GLY A 414 -19.02 19.93 -18.80
CA GLY A 414 -18.37 19.90 -20.11
C GLY A 414 -17.74 18.56 -20.46
N ASN A 415 -18.37 17.44 -20.09
CA ASN A 415 -17.90 16.07 -20.36
C ASN A 415 -16.49 15.79 -19.84
N SER A 416 -16.14 16.40 -18.71
CA SER A 416 -14.85 16.22 -18.05
C SER A 416 -14.98 15.41 -16.76
N TYR A 417 -13.88 14.83 -16.30
CA TYR A 417 -13.76 14.12 -15.03
C TYR A 417 -12.31 14.16 -14.51
N GLY A 418 -12.07 13.64 -13.30
CA GLY A 418 -10.77 13.67 -12.64
C GLY A 418 -10.73 14.60 -11.45
N THR A 419 -9.62 14.62 -10.72
CA THR A 419 -9.49 15.41 -9.49
C THR A 419 -9.69 16.90 -9.73
N GLN A 420 -9.26 17.40 -10.88
CA GLN A 420 -9.40 18.78 -11.31
C GLN A 420 -10.25 18.90 -12.59
N CYS A 421 -11.08 17.90 -12.89
CA CYS A 421 -11.80 17.83 -14.16
C CYS A 421 -10.85 17.87 -15.38
N GLU A 422 -9.65 17.31 -15.24
CA GLU A 422 -8.58 17.41 -16.24
C GLU A 422 -8.63 16.33 -17.32
N LYS A 423 -9.59 15.41 -17.28
CA LYS A 423 -9.75 14.30 -18.23
C LYS A 423 -11.08 14.43 -18.96
N CYS A 424 -11.15 13.95 -20.20
CA CYS A 424 -12.38 13.92 -20.97
C CYS A 424 -13.02 12.55 -20.91
N LEU A 425 -14.36 12.52 -20.80
CA LEU A 425 -15.14 11.29 -20.91
C LEU A 425 -14.85 10.57 -22.23
N GLU A 426 -15.17 9.29 -22.27
CA GLU A 426 -15.06 8.48 -23.49
C GLU A 426 -15.83 9.16 -24.64
N ASP A 427 -15.26 9.16 -25.85
CA ASP A 427 -15.72 9.89 -27.05
C ASP A 427 -15.56 11.42 -27.05
N PHE A 428 -14.83 11.98 -26.08
CA PHE A 428 -14.45 13.39 -26.08
C PHE A 428 -12.92 13.56 -26.03
N ASP A 429 -12.41 14.48 -26.83
CA ASP A 429 -11.01 14.89 -26.83
C ASP A 429 -10.86 16.34 -26.39
N LYS A 430 -9.68 16.69 -25.84
CA LYS A 430 -9.36 18.08 -25.50
C LYS A 430 -9.15 18.90 -26.78
N ASP A 431 -9.83 20.03 -26.88
CA ASP A 431 -9.54 21.07 -27.87
C ASP A 431 -8.28 21.89 -27.49
N GLU A 432 -7.91 22.85 -28.34
CA GLU A 432 -6.76 23.75 -28.11
C GLU A 432 -6.90 24.62 -26.83
N ASN A 433 -8.12 24.74 -26.32
CA ASN A 433 -8.47 25.52 -25.13
C ASN A 433 -8.61 24.64 -23.88
N GLY A 434 -8.45 23.32 -24.01
CA GLY A 434 -8.55 22.35 -22.91
C GLY A 434 -9.96 21.86 -22.60
N ASN A 435 -10.97 22.24 -23.38
CA ASN A 435 -12.35 21.76 -23.22
C ASN A 435 -12.54 20.40 -23.90
N CYS A 436 -13.42 19.57 -23.36
CA CYS A 436 -13.75 18.28 -23.95
C CYS A 436 -14.82 18.43 -25.05
N VAL A 437 -14.42 18.20 -26.29
CA VAL A 437 -15.28 18.25 -27.49
C VAL A 437 -15.41 16.85 -28.09
N ALA A 438 -16.53 16.57 -28.76
CA ALA A 438 -16.77 15.25 -29.33
C ALA A 438 -15.66 14.87 -30.34
N SER A 439 -15.10 13.67 -30.18
CA SER A 439 -14.06 13.13 -31.04
C SER A 439 -14.57 12.97 -32.48
N GLY A 440 -14.13 13.84 -33.40
CA GLY A 440 -14.20 13.61 -34.84
C GLY A 440 -15.54 13.82 -35.58
N GLN A 441 -16.13 15.03 -35.53
CA GLN A 441 -17.11 15.46 -36.54
C GLN A 441 -16.60 16.59 -37.45
N MET A 442 -15.64 16.25 -38.32
CA MET A 442 -15.47 16.75 -39.70
C MET A 442 -14.80 15.55 -40.42
N GLU A 443 -15.39 14.77 -41.32
CA GLU A 443 -16.18 15.04 -42.53
C GLU A 443 -17.01 13.78 -42.89
N ASN A 444 -18.32 13.94 -43.13
CA ASN A 444 -19.00 13.52 -44.37
C ASN A 444 -20.52 13.68 -44.23
N LYS A 445 -21.08 14.47 -45.15
CA LYS A 445 -22.50 14.45 -45.48
C LYS A 445 -22.82 13.11 -46.17
N ASP A 446 -24.07 12.67 -46.00
CA ASP A 446 -24.72 11.60 -46.75
C ASP A 446 -24.47 10.16 -46.26
N GLU A 447 -24.97 9.81 -45.08
CA GLU A 447 -25.57 8.48 -44.93
C GLU A 447 -26.74 8.54 -43.94
N LYS A 448 -27.94 8.28 -44.46
CA LYS A 448 -29.19 8.21 -43.72
C LYS A 448 -29.18 6.92 -42.88
N SER A 449 -28.53 6.99 -41.71
CA SER A 449 -28.56 5.90 -40.74
C SER A 449 -29.93 5.86 -40.06
N GLU A 450 -30.56 4.69 -40.13
CA GLU A 450 -31.83 4.37 -39.51
C GLU A 450 -31.68 4.51 -37.99
N VAL A 451 -32.32 5.51 -37.38
CA VAL A 451 -32.29 5.74 -35.94
C VAL A 451 -32.94 4.53 -35.27
N PRO A 452 -32.23 3.74 -34.43
CA PRO A 452 -32.85 2.68 -33.68
C PRO A 452 -33.87 3.29 -32.71
N GLN A 453 -35.09 2.77 -32.73
CA GLN A 453 -36.14 3.18 -31.80
C GLN A 453 -35.68 2.90 -30.37
N CYS A 454 -35.75 3.90 -29.49
CA CYS A 454 -35.32 3.78 -28.10
C CYS A 454 -36.22 2.80 -27.33
N GLU A 455 -35.65 1.71 -26.82
CA GLU A 455 -36.34 0.71 -25.99
C GLU A 455 -36.08 0.97 -24.51
N CYS A 456 -36.65 2.06 -23.97
CA CYS A 456 -36.40 2.53 -22.60
C CYS A 456 -37.45 2.09 -21.57
N ASN A 457 -38.10 0.94 -21.82
CA ASN A 457 -39.22 0.44 -21.02
C ASN A 457 -40.28 1.52 -20.72
N GLY A 458 -40.49 2.50 -21.62
CA GLY A 458 -41.47 3.58 -21.39
C GLY A 458 -41.03 4.69 -20.41
N HIS A 459 -39.83 4.62 -19.85
CA HIS A 459 -39.29 5.60 -18.89
C HIS A 459 -38.31 6.60 -19.51
N SER A 460 -38.14 6.59 -20.82
CA SER A 460 -37.44 7.66 -21.53
C SER A 460 -37.84 7.68 -23.00
N GLU A 461 -37.94 8.88 -23.55
CA GLU A 461 -38.17 9.10 -24.98
C GLU A 461 -36.85 9.32 -25.76
N THR A 462 -35.71 9.38 -25.06
CA THR A 462 -34.40 9.70 -25.64
C THR A 462 -33.36 8.64 -25.32
N CYS A 463 -32.54 8.29 -26.31
CA CYS A 463 -31.43 7.36 -26.15
C CYS A 463 -30.24 7.77 -27.02
N THR A 464 -29.06 7.26 -26.67
CA THR A 464 -27.83 7.42 -27.45
C THR A 464 -27.91 6.66 -28.78
N LEU A 465 -26.97 6.89 -29.69
CA LEU A 465 -26.86 6.15 -30.96
C LEU A 465 -26.64 4.64 -30.78
N THR A 466 -26.22 4.21 -29.59
CA THR A 466 -26.06 2.81 -29.20
C THR A 466 -27.32 2.19 -28.58
N GLY A 467 -28.42 2.96 -28.48
CA GLY A 467 -29.70 2.51 -27.92
C GLY A 467 -29.79 2.60 -26.39
N LYS A 468 -28.84 3.27 -25.71
CA LYS A 468 -28.84 3.45 -24.25
C LYS A 468 -29.68 4.66 -23.87
N CYS A 469 -30.62 4.47 -22.97
CA CYS A 469 -31.58 5.48 -22.55
C CYS A 469 -30.92 6.60 -21.75
N THR A 470 -31.35 7.82 -22.02
CA THR A 470 -30.90 9.04 -21.32
C THR A 470 -32.07 9.66 -20.59
N ASN A 471 -31.83 10.27 -19.43
CA ASN A 471 -32.89 10.87 -18.60
C ASN A 471 -34.03 9.91 -18.25
N CYS A 472 -33.72 8.73 -17.73
CA CYS A 472 -34.72 7.81 -17.19
C CYS A 472 -35.62 8.53 -16.15
N THR A 473 -36.93 8.50 -16.39
CA THR A 473 -37.97 9.08 -15.54
C THR A 473 -38.48 8.06 -14.53
N ASP A 474 -39.46 8.43 -13.71
CA ASP A 474 -40.19 7.49 -12.82
C ASP A 474 -39.32 6.76 -11.79
N ASN A 475 -38.21 7.40 -11.39
CA ASN A 475 -37.23 6.87 -10.44
C ASN A 475 -36.54 5.57 -10.92
N THR A 476 -36.32 5.48 -12.23
CA THR A 476 -35.65 4.36 -12.89
C THR A 476 -34.23 4.74 -13.34
N GLY A 477 -33.41 3.72 -13.60
CA GLY A 477 -32.03 3.81 -14.06
C GLY A 477 -31.62 2.51 -14.75
N GLY A 478 -30.39 2.44 -15.25
CA GLY A 478 -29.93 1.35 -16.11
C GLY A 478 -29.88 1.76 -17.59
N ASP A 479 -29.37 0.87 -18.44
CA ASP A 479 -29.14 1.20 -19.86
C ASP A 479 -30.45 1.28 -20.67
N LYS A 480 -31.50 0.63 -20.17
CA LYS A 480 -32.87 0.65 -20.70
C LYS A 480 -33.89 1.16 -19.67
N CYS A 481 -33.44 1.83 -18.61
CA CYS A 481 -34.30 2.22 -17.47
C CYS A 481 -34.97 1.03 -16.75
N GLU A 482 -34.29 -0.12 -16.73
CA GLU A 482 -34.79 -1.42 -16.24
C GLU A 482 -34.54 -1.68 -14.75
N LEU A 483 -33.93 -0.72 -14.04
CA LEU A 483 -33.67 -0.78 -12.61
C LEU A 483 -34.35 0.38 -11.88
N CYS A 484 -34.79 0.17 -10.63
CA CYS A 484 -35.15 1.28 -9.75
C CYS A 484 -33.91 1.98 -9.19
N LEU A 485 -33.98 3.30 -9.03
CA LEU A 485 -32.93 4.08 -8.40
C LEU A 485 -32.79 3.72 -6.90
N PRO A 486 -31.60 3.96 -6.29
CA PRO A 486 -31.40 3.77 -4.86
C PRO A 486 -32.49 4.45 -4.02
N GLY A 487 -33.04 3.71 -3.05
CA GLY A 487 -34.17 4.18 -2.23
C GLY A 487 -35.56 3.89 -2.83
N PHE A 488 -35.62 3.20 -3.97
CA PHE A 488 -36.86 2.70 -4.59
C PHE A 488 -36.79 1.20 -4.86
N TYR A 489 -37.93 0.52 -4.81
CA TYR A 489 -38.07 -0.91 -5.12
C TYR A 489 -39.27 -1.15 -6.04
N GLY A 490 -39.22 -2.23 -6.82
CA GLY A 490 -40.26 -2.60 -7.77
C GLY A 490 -39.69 -3.23 -9.04
N ASP A 491 -40.48 -3.24 -10.12
CA ASP A 491 -40.10 -3.79 -11.43
C ASP A 491 -40.36 -2.76 -12.54
N SER A 492 -39.31 -2.08 -13.00
CA SER A 492 -39.37 -0.99 -14.00
C SER A 492 -39.37 -1.45 -15.45
N ARG A 493 -39.80 -2.69 -15.70
CA ARG A 493 -39.94 -3.25 -17.05
C ARG A 493 -41.38 -3.22 -17.56
N GLU A 494 -42.34 -2.87 -16.71
CA GLU A 494 -43.76 -2.79 -17.06
C GLU A 494 -44.11 -1.48 -17.78
N GLY A 495 -43.30 -0.43 -17.58
CA GLY A 495 -43.37 0.86 -18.26
C GLY A 495 -44.46 1.79 -17.75
N THR A 496 -44.71 1.75 -16.44
CA THR A 496 -45.68 2.63 -15.77
C THR A 496 -45.01 3.56 -14.78
N THR A 497 -45.55 4.77 -14.59
CA THR A 497 -44.97 5.77 -13.66
C THR A 497 -44.93 5.35 -12.19
N THR A 498 -45.46 4.16 -11.85
CA THR A 498 -45.52 3.59 -10.49
C THR A 498 -44.66 2.35 -10.31
N ASP A 499 -43.89 1.98 -11.33
CA ASP A 499 -43.09 0.75 -11.32
C ASP A 499 -42.03 0.74 -10.22
N CYS A 500 -41.48 1.91 -9.87
CA CYS A 500 -40.55 2.10 -8.76
C CYS A 500 -41.23 2.84 -7.61
N THR A 501 -41.47 2.11 -6.53
CA THR A 501 -42.08 2.64 -5.30
C THR A 501 -41.00 3.01 -4.28
N PRO A 502 -41.10 4.17 -3.60
CA PRO A 502 -40.16 4.54 -2.55
C PRO A 502 -40.06 3.45 -1.46
N CYS A 503 -38.83 3.16 -1.04
CA CYS A 503 -38.58 2.27 0.08
C CYS A 503 -39.24 2.84 1.36
N PRO A 504 -39.98 2.02 2.12
CA PRO A 504 -40.63 2.44 3.37
C PRO A 504 -39.63 2.60 4.54
N CYS A 505 -38.34 2.73 4.24
CA CYS A 505 -37.27 2.83 5.22
C CYS A 505 -37.15 4.25 5.77
N PRO A 506 -36.78 4.42 7.06
CA PRO A 506 -36.50 5.72 7.62
C PRO A 506 -35.46 6.49 6.80
N ASN A 507 -35.66 7.80 6.62
CA ASN A 507 -34.78 8.69 5.87
C ASN A 507 -34.55 8.30 4.39
N GLY A 508 -35.44 7.52 3.77
CA GLY A 508 -35.30 7.10 2.36
C GLY A 508 -34.18 6.07 2.14
N GLY A 509 -33.86 5.26 3.14
CA GLY A 509 -32.84 4.21 3.03
C GLY A 509 -33.16 3.15 1.98
N GLU A 510 -32.10 2.53 1.44
CA GLU A 510 -32.22 1.45 0.45
C GLU A 510 -32.88 0.20 1.03
N CYS A 511 -33.64 -0.50 0.19
CA CYS A 511 -34.39 -1.70 0.56
C CYS A 511 -34.34 -2.75 -0.56
N VAL A 512 -34.60 -4.00 -0.18
CA VAL A 512 -34.71 -5.15 -1.10
C VAL A 512 -35.99 -5.92 -0.83
N VAL A 513 -36.55 -6.57 -1.85
CA VAL A 513 -37.66 -7.50 -1.68
C VAL A 513 -37.09 -8.90 -1.43
N ASN A 514 -37.41 -9.50 -0.29
CA ASN A 514 -36.92 -10.83 0.05
C ASN A 514 -37.72 -11.96 -0.64
N GLU A 515 -37.31 -13.21 -0.43
CA GLU A 515 -37.96 -14.40 -1.03
C GLU A 515 -39.45 -14.56 -0.69
N SER A 516 -39.92 -13.90 0.38
CA SER A 516 -41.34 -13.89 0.78
C SER A 516 -42.13 -12.73 0.16
N GLY A 517 -41.52 -11.95 -0.73
CA GLY A 517 -42.15 -10.77 -1.35
C GLY A 517 -42.28 -9.57 -0.41
N LEU A 518 -41.56 -9.55 0.72
CA LEU A 518 -41.59 -8.47 1.70
C LEU A 518 -40.38 -7.55 1.54
N VAL A 519 -40.61 -6.25 1.71
CA VAL A 519 -39.57 -5.22 1.64
C VAL A 519 -38.77 -5.19 2.94
N GLU A 520 -37.44 -5.26 2.81
CA GLU A 520 -36.49 -5.26 3.91
C GLU A 520 -35.43 -4.15 3.70
N CYS A 521 -35.28 -3.28 4.68
CA CYS A 521 -34.29 -2.21 4.67
C CYS A 521 -32.88 -2.78 4.85
N LEU A 522 -31.94 -2.34 4.00
CA LEU A 522 -30.56 -2.83 4.06
C LEU A 522 -29.80 -2.34 5.30
N ASN A 523 -30.14 -1.14 5.78
CA ASN A 523 -29.51 -0.52 6.95
C ASN A 523 -30.55 0.18 7.81
N CYS A 524 -30.54 -0.10 9.11
CA CYS A 524 -31.38 0.60 10.09
C CYS A 524 -30.62 1.73 10.79
N PRO A 525 -31.25 2.90 11.01
CA PRO A 525 -30.68 3.95 11.84
C PRO A 525 -30.31 3.44 13.23
N THR A 526 -29.24 4.01 13.81
CA THR A 526 -28.74 3.63 15.13
C THR A 526 -29.85 3.57 16.18
N GLY A 527 -29.98 2.43 16.86
CA GLY A 527 -31.01 2.21 17.88
C GLY A 527 -32.36 1.72 17.34
N THR A 528 -32.42 1.33 16.06
CA THR A 528 -33.60 0.67 15.48
C THR A 528 -33.23 -0.67 14.83
N ASN A 529 -34.16 -1.62 14.85
CA ASN A 529 -34.05 -2.95 14.23
C ASN A 529 -35.43 -3.39 13.68
N GLY A 530 -35.50 -4.55 13.03
CA GLY A 530 -36.70 -5.01 12.30
C GLY A 530 -36.55 -4.85 10.78
N MET A 531 -37.44 -5.47 10.01
CA MET A 531 -37.34 -5.53 8.54
C MET A 531 -37.50 -4.14 7.90
N MET A 532 -38.25 -3.24 8.54
CA MET A 532 -38.42 -1.85 8.11
C MET A 532 -37.87 -0.87 9.14
N CYS A 533 -36.98 -1.33 10.03
CA CYS A 533 -36.43 -0.55 11.14
C CYS A 533 -37.51 0.01 12.09
N GLU A 534 -38.60 -0.73 12.23
CA GLU A 534 -39.81 -0.32 12.96
C GLU A 534 -39.71 -0.54 14.48
N LYS A 535 -38.71 -1.30 14.95
CA LYS A 535 -38.53 -1.63 16.37
C LYS A 535 -37.38 -0.83 16.95
N LYS A 536 -37.56 -0.31 18.16
CA LYS A 536 -36.47 0.30 18.93
C LYS A 536 -35.59 -0.79 19.53
N ASP A 537 -34.29 -0.66 19.34
CA ASP A 537 -33.31 -1.60 19.83
C ASP A 537 -33.19 -1.47 21.36
N SER A 538 -33.56 -2.50 22.11
CA SER A 538 -33.62 -2.47 23.58
C SER A 538 -32.27 -2.78 24.26
N SER A 539 -31.15 -2.63 23.54
CA SER A 539 -29.80 -2.95 24.03
C SER A 539 -28.77 -1.83 23.84
N SER A 540 -29.17 -0.56 23.94
CA SER A 540 -28.23 0.56 23.93
C SER A 540 -28.35 1.43 25.19
N SER A 541 -27.81 0.92 26.30
CA SER A 541 -27.44 1.73 27.45
C SER A 541 -25.96 1.55 27.74
N GLU A 542 -25.09 1.99 26.81
CA GLU A 542 -23.65 2.14 27.07
C GLU A 542 -22.93 2.93 25.94
N GLU A 543 -23.35 4.17 25.66
CA GLU A 543 -22.50 5.13 24.94
C GLU A 543 -22.53 6.50 25.63
N ALA A 544 -21.86 6.58 26.79
CA ALA A 544 -21.45 7.83 27.41
C ALA A 544 -20.01 7.75 27.97
N GLU A 545 -19.15 6.92 27.38
CA GLU A 545 -17.73 6.86 27.72
C GLU A 545 -16.84 6.86 26.46
N SER A 546 -16.53 8.02 25.87
CA SER A 546 -15.39 8.05 24.91
C SER A 546 -14.59 9.34 24.76
N SER A 547 -14.88 10.44 25.48
CA SER A 547 -13.99 11.62 25.45
C SER A 547 -12.70 11.46 26.26
N ALA A 548 -12.65 10.56 27.25
CA ALA A 548 -11.47 10.36 28.08
C ALA A 548 -10.46 9.34 27.49
N SER A 549 -10.93 8.36 26.70
CA SER A 549 -10.08 7.30 26.14
C SER A 549 -9.37 7.74 24.85
N ARG A 550 -9.99 8.62 24.04
CA ARG A 550 -9.34 9.27 22.88
C ARG A 550 -8.17 10.18 23.28
N ARG A 551 -8.28 10.89 24.41
CA ARG A 551 -7.25 11.83 24.92
C ARG A 551 -5.95 11.17 25.41
N ARG A 552 -5.93 9.85 25.60
CA ARG A 552 -4.69 9.13 25.97
C ARG A 552 -3.78 8.83 24.76
N ARG A 553 -4.30 8.86 23.53
CA ARG A 553 -3.54 8.44 22.34
C ARG A 553 -2.67 9.56 21.77
N PHE A 554 -3.16 10.81 21.72
CA PHE A 554 -2.32 11.99 21.40
C PHE A 554 -1.29 12.33 22.49
N ARG A 555 -1.52 11.91 23.74
CA ARG A 555 -0.56 12.01 24.86
C ARG A 555 0.71 11.17 24.70
N ARG A 556 0.76 10.24 23.75
CA ARG A 556 1.99 9.49 23.42
C ARG A 556 2.81 10.15 22.30
N TYR A 557 2.29 11.22 21.70
CA TYR A 557 2.77 11.81 20.45
C TYR A 557 3.21 13.28 20.59
N LEU A 558 3.07 13.85 21.78
CA LEU A 558 3.69 15.08 22.29
C LEU A 558 4.57 14.72 23.48
#